data_AF-A0A6I9SSH2-F1
#
_entry.id   AF-A0A6I9SSH2-F1
#
_cell.length_a   1.000
_cell.length_b   1.000
_cell.length_c   1.000
_cell.angle_alpha   90.00
_cell.angle_beta   90.00
_cell.angle_gamma   90.00
#
_symmetry.space_group_name_H-M   'P 1'
#
loop_
_entity.id
_entity.type
_entity.pdbx_description
1 polymer ?
#
loop_
_entity_poly.entity_id
_entity_poly.type
_entity_poly.pdbx_seq_one_letter_code
_entity_poly.pdbx_strand_id
1 'polypeptide(L)'
;MERSGDNRTVPAEHSSPPPPNSSGRRPHRHERQRSRKKRKVISSETETRIQIQTLRPSSYTHRRTNSYVQKQGNSRKKPRKPQCQRKWTYSTHDVSNYNDRFVIVSYNILGVENATKHPELYRGVSPKYLDWGHRKKLLCKEVKDYQASILCFQEVDHFNDLKEILGSDGFRGLHKARSGETRDGCAIFWKTEQFTLLHEESIEFQRFGLRNNVAQFCVLKMNQDLPSTGVTARPPCPSTSRNFLVGNIHVLYNPKRGDIKLGQMRIFLEKAYELSQEWGCIPVVITGDLNSLPQSAMYQFLASSKLHIQQYDRRHVSGQIFPSEYAESQSRRNRITRPLMNRWTNEEIMLATGSRLSVLRHHLKLCSAYAGVPVR
;
A
#
# COMPACT_ATOMS: atom_id res chain seq x y z
N MET A 1 53.16 10.06 -51.01
CA MET A 1 51.85 9.39 -51.11
C MET A 1 50.78 10.43 -50.84
N GLU A 2 50.03 10.73 -51.91
CA GLU A 2 48.68 11.31 -52.07
C GLU A 2 47.86 11.69 -50.82
N ARG A 3 46.99 12.71 -50.75
CA ARG A 3 46.40 13.74 -51.65
C ARG A 3 45.65 14.77 -50.75
N SER A 4 45.74 16.08 -50.99
CA SER A 4 44.67 17.00 -51.51
C SER A 4 43.32 16.94 -50.76
N GLY A 5 42.69 17.97 -50.19
CA GLY A 5 42.70 19.43 -50.40
C GLY A 5 41.29 19.87 -50.87
N ASP A 6 40.56 20.72 -50.13
CA ASP A 6 39.76 21.79 -50.75
C ASP A 6 39.25 22.88 -49.77
N ASN A 7 39.22 24.10 -50.30
CA ASN A 7 38.88 25.38 -49.68
C ASN A 7 37.61 25.94 -50.36
N ARG A 8 36.76 26.71 -49.65
CA ARG A 8 36.05 27.95 -50.09
C ARG A 8 34.89 28.32 -49.13
N THR A 9 35.04 29.36 -48.31
CA THR A 9 34.58 30.78 -48.42
C THR A 9 33.10 31.08 -48.12
N VAL A 10 32.93 32.04 -47.21
CA VAL A 10 31.71 32.77 -46.78
C VAL A 10 31.39 33.93 -47.77
N PRO A 11 30.18 34.55 -47.74
CA PRO A 11 30.03 35.79 -46.95
C PRO A 11 28.64 36.02 -46.28
N ALA A 12 28.63 36.99 -45.35
CA ALA A 12 27.50 37.57 -44.60
C ALA A 12 26.51 38.36 -45.51
N GLU A 13 25.35 38.92 -45.13
CA GLU A 13 24.89 39.59 -43.90
C GLU A 13 23.38 39.97 -44.05
N HIS A 14 22.73 40.40 -42.94
CA HIS A 14 21.56 41.33 -42.81
C HIS A 14 20.07 40.88 -42.78
N SER A 15 19.50 41.00 -41.56
CA SER A 15 18.41 41.91 -41.11
C SER A 15 17.00 41.93 -41.76
N SER A 16 15.97 41.77 -40.91
CA SER A 16 14.50 41.79 -41.14
C SER A 16 13.88 43.18 -41.50
N PRO A 17 12.66 43.27 -42.09
CA PRO A 17 11.38 43.41 -41.34
C PRO A 17 10.08 42.88 -42.06
N PRO A 18 8.86 42.93 -41.43
CA PRO A 18 7.54 42.47 -41.98
C PRO A 18 6.67 43.65 -42.50
N PRO A 19 5.33 43.58 -42.78
CA PRO A 19 4.36 42.57 -43.30
C PRO A 19 3.68 43.09 -44.64
N PRO A 20 2.46 42.63 -45.07
CA PRO A 20 1.27 43.50 -44.86
C PRO A 20 -0.11 42.82 -44.65
N ASN A 21 -1.04 43.65 -44.17
CA ASN A 21 -2.47 43.43 -43.89
C ASN A 21 -3.35 43.18 -45.14
N SER A 22 -4.46 42.46 -44.95
CA SER A 22 -5.70 42.75 -45.67
C SER A 22 -6.94 42.59 -44.78
N SER A 23 -7.87 43.51 -44.99
CA SER A 23 -9.03 43.89 -44.20
C SER A 23 -10.32 43.16 -44.60
N GLY A 24 -11.28 42.99 -43.67
CA GLY A 24 -12.70 43.07 -44.06
C GLY A 24 -13.76 42.38 -43.18
N ARG A 25 -14.49 43.23 -42.44
CA ARG A 25 -15.95 43.20 -42.15
C ARG A 25 -16.53 42.27 -41.06
N ARG A 26 -17.13 42.93 -40.05
CA ARG A 26 -18.18 42.44 -39.12
C ARG A 26 -19.53 42.30 -39.84
N PRO A 27 -20.48 41.53 -39.29
CA PRO A 27 -21.64 42.21 -38.66
C PRO A 27 -22.22 41.58 -37.39
N HIS A 28 -22.86 42.48 -36.63
CA HIS A 28 -23.89 42.43 -35.59
C HIS A 28 -24.36 41.13 -34.87
N ARG A 29 -24.16 41.21 -33.56
CA ARG A 29 -24.95 40.81 -32.37
C ARG A 29 -26.45 40.49 -32.60
N HIS A 30 -26.87 39.29 -32.17
CA HIS A 30 -28.21 39.05 -31.62
C HIS A 30 -28.11 38.30 -30.29
N GLU A 31 -28.56 38.99 -29.25
CA GLU A 31 -28.68 38.56 -27.87
C GLU A 31 -29.97 37.74 -27.73
N ARG A 32 -29.86 36.47 -27.29
CA ARG A 32 -31.01 35.68 -26.85
C ARG A 32 -30.79 35.22 -25.42
N GLN A 33 -31.47 35.93 -24.52
CA GLN A 33 -31.75 35.50 -23.16
C GLN A 33 -32.42 34.12 -23.19
N ARG A 34 -31.81 33.14 -22.51
CA ARG A 34 -32.51 31.90 -22.10
C ARG A 34 -32.54 31.85 -20.59
N SER A 35 -33.77 31.94 -20.10
CA SER A 35 -34.20 31.87 -18.71
C SER A 35 -33.81 30.54 -18.06
N ARG A 36 -33.16 30.65 -16.90
CA ARG A 36 -32.84 29.53 -15.99
C ARG A 36 -34.14 29.00 -15.35
N LYS A 37 -34.67 27.87 -15.82
CA LYS A 37 -35.58 27.04 -15.02
C LYS A 37 -34.73 26.16 -14.08
N LYS A 38 -34.72 26.51 -12.80
CA LYS A 38 -34.19 25.69 -11.69
C LYS A 38 -34.98 24.38 -11.64
N ARG A 39 -34.36 23.27 -12.04
CA ARG A 39 -34.83 21.92 -11.71
C ARG A 39 -34.15 21.50 -10.40
N LYS A 40 -34.96 21.38 -9.35
CA LYS A 40 -34.58 20.94 -8.00
C LYS A 40 -34.26 19.44 -8.09
N VAL A 41 -32.98 19.07 -8.13
CA VAL A 41 -32.55 17.68 -7.98
C VAL A 41 -32.35 17.44 -6.49
N ILE A 42 -33.22 16.63 -5.91
CA ILE A 42 -33.12 16.15 -4.54
C ILE A 42 -32.02 15.09 -4.52
N SER A 43 -30.82 15.51 -4.12
CA SER A 43 -29.71 14.63 -3.76
C SER A 43 -29.96 14.14 -2.34
N SER A 44 -30.38 12.89 -2.18
CA SER A 44 -30.39 12.21 -0.88
C SER A 44 -28.94 11.90 -0.50
N GLU A 45 -28.31 12.81 0.23
CA GLU A 45 -27.05 12.56 0.94
C GLU A 45 -27.31 11.46 1.97
N THR A 46 -26.82 10.25 1.70
CA THR A 46 -26.75 9.21 2.73
C THR A 46 -25.36 9.34 3.36
N GLU A 47 -25.26 10.16 4.40
CA GLU A 47 -24.08 10.20 5.26
C GLU A 47 -23.97 8.86 6.00
N THR A 48 -23.09 7.98 5.55
CA THR A 48 -22.71 6.78 6.32
C THR A 48 -21.83 7.23 7.48
N ARG A 49 -22.47 7.56 8.60
CA ARG A 49 -21.84 7.92 9.87
C ARG A 49 -21.16 6.68 10.46
N ILE A 50 -19.87 6.50 10.19
CA ILE A 50 -19.06 5.46 10.86
C ILE A 50 -18.84 5.90 12.32
N GLN A 51 -19.54 5.27 13.26
CA GLN A 51 -19.28 5.41 14.69
C GLN A 51 -17.97 4.68 15.02
N ILE A 52 -16.89 5.44 15.20
CA ILE A 52 -15.65 4.93 15.80
C ILE A 52 -15.87 4.85 17.30
N GLN A 53 -16.19 3.66 17.82
CA GLN A 53 -16.20 3.40 19.26
C GLN A 53 -14.76 3.53 19.80
N THR A 54 -14.58 4.49 20.69
CA THR A 54 -13.33 4.77 21.40
C THR A 54 -13.14 3.71 22.50
N LEU A 55 -12.25 2.74 22.26
CA LEU A 55 -11.80 1.81 23.29
C LEU A 55 -10.86 2.55 24.26
N ARG A 56 -11.29 2.68 25.52
CA ARG A 56 -10.43 3.16 26.62
C ARG A 56 -9.47 2.04 27.06
N PRO A 57 -8.23 2.34 27.47
CA PRO A 57 -7.31 1.32 27.96
C PRO A 57 -7.73 0.82 29.34
N SER A 58 -8.01 -0.48 29.46
CA SER A 58 -8.25 -1.16 30.74
C SER A 58 -6.94 -1.24 31.53
N SER A 59 -7.00 -0.81 32.80
CA SER A 59 -5.90 -0.86 33.75
C SER A 59 -5.89 -2.21 34.46
N TYR A 60 -4.86 -3.02 34.21
CA TYR A 60 -4.67 -4.29 34.90
C TYR A 60 -4.09 -4.05 36.29
N THR A 61 -4.95 -4.16 37.31
CA THR A 61 -4.53 -4.23 38.72
C THR A 61 -4.02 -5.64 39.03
N HIS A 62 -2.75 -5.77 39.41
CA HIS A 62 -2.20 -7.00 39.97
C HIS A 62 -2.80 -7.27 41.36
N ARG A 63 -3.70 -8.25 41.47
CA ARG A 63 -4.01 -8.90 42.75
C ARG A 63 -3.14 -10.13 42.91
N ARG A 64 -2.28 -10.11 43.93
CA ARG A 64 -1.60 -11.31 44.46
C ARG A 64 -2.62 -12.12 45.25
N THR A 65 -2.80 -13.39 44.89
CA THR A 65 -3.45 -14.38 45.74
C THR A 65 -2.50 -15.57 45.90
N ASN A 66 -1.97 -15.72 47.11
CA ASN A 66 -1.37 -16.95 47.60
C ASN A 66 -2.49 -17.89 48.02
N SER A 67 -2.46 -19.15 47.58
CA SER A 67 -3.03 -20.26 48.34
C SER A 67 -2.61 -21.63 47.81
N TYR A 68 -1.89 -22.33 48.68
CA TYR A 68 -1.95 -23.77 48.99
C TYR A 68 -1.77 -24.83 47.91
N VAL A 69 -0.70 -25.60 48.12
CA VAL A 69 -0.38 -26.88 47.50
C VAL A 69 -1.35 -27.95 48.00
N GLN A 70 -2.07 -28.61 47.09
CA GLN A 70 -2.59 -29.95 47.30
C GLN A 70 -2.08 -30.87 46.19
N LYS A 71 -1.28 -31.86 46.60
CA LYS A 71 -0.86 -32.99 45.78
C LYS A 71 -2.02 -33.99 45.71
N GLN A 72 -2.59 -34.23 44.53
CA GLN A 72 -3.23 -35.51 44.21
C GLN A 72 -3.00 -35.86 42.73
N GLY A 73 -2.82 -37.17 42.50
CA GLY A 73 -2.10 -37.74 41.37
C GLY A 73 -2.64 -37.44 39.98
N ASN A 74 -1.75 -37.41 39.00
CA ASN A 74 -2.11 -37.16 37.60
C ASN A 74 -1.53 -38.23 36.68
N SER A 75 -2.44 -39.02 36.12
CA SER A 75 -2.28 -39.71 34.84
C SER A 75 -1.60 -38.77 33.83
N ARG A 76 -0.55 -39.25 33.16
CA ARG A 76 0.18 -38.51 32.10
C ARG A 76 -0.76 -38.16 30.93
N LYS A 77 -1.52 -37.07 31.05
CA LYS A 77 -2.13 -36.41 29.89
C LYS A 77 -0.99 -35.74 29.13
N LYS A 78 -0.68 -36.26 27.93
CA LYS A 78 0.24 -35.61 26.99
C LYS A 78 -0.18 -34.13 26.87
N PRO A 79 0.75 -33.16 26.98
CA PRO A 79 0.39 -31.77 26.80
C PRO A 79 -0.19 -31.61 25.40
N ARG A 80 -1.46 -31.21 25.30
CA ARG A 80 -2.04 -30.76 24.03
C ARG A 80 -1.15 -29.64 23.52
N LYS A 81 -0.46 -29.86 22.39
CA LYS A 81 0.25 -28.79 21.71
C LYS A 81 -0.74 -27.64 21.52
N PRO A 82 -0.44 -26.41 21.95
CA PRO A 82 -1.32 -25.29 21.65
C PRO A 82 -1.42 -25.22 20.13
N GLN A 83 -2.64 -25.40 19.62
CA GLN A 83 -2.93 -25.25 18.21
C GLN A 83 -2.90 -23.75 17.92
N CYS A 84 -1.70 -23.20 17.71
CA CYS A 84 -1.48 -21.81 17.31
C CYS A 84 -1.76 -21.65 15.81
N GLN A 85 -2.88 -22.20 15.33
CA GLN A 85 -3.30 -22.06 13.94
C GLN A 85 -4.21 -20.83 13.84
N ARG A 86 -3.87 -19.94 12.91
CA ARG A 86 -4.73 -18.79 12.59
C ARG A 86 -6.08 -19.31 12.08
N LYS A 87 -7.16 -18.76 12.62
CA LYS A 87 -8.53 -19.13 12.21
C LYS A 87 -9.00 -18.19 11.11
N TRP A 88 -9.43 -18.75 9.98
CA TRP A 88 -10.16 -18.01 8.96
C TRP A 88 -11.38 -17.30 9.57
N THR A 89 -11.60 -16.05 9.17
CA THR A 89 -12.78 -15.27 9.53
C THR A 89 -13.40 -14.78 8.24
N TYR A 90 -14.71 -14.91 8.13
CA TYR A 90 -15.45 -14.56 6.94
C TYR A 90 -16.12 -13.19 7.13
N SER A 91 -16.12 -12.40 6.06
CA SER A 91 -16.86 -11.14 6.01
C SER A 91 -18.35 -11.42 6.07
N THR A 92 -19.13 -10.50 6.66
CA THR A 92 -20.60 -10.57 6.67
C THR A 92 -21.23 -10.17 5.34
N HIS A 93 -20.43 -9.75 4.35
CA HIS A 93 -20.93 -9.34 3.04
C HIS A 93 -21.36 -10.56 2.21
N ASP A 94 -22.50 -10.44 1.55
CA ASP A 94 -22.94 -11.45 0.59
C ASP A 94 -22.09 -11.36 -0.69
N VAL A 95 -21.31 -12.41 -0.94
CA VAL A 95 -20.45 -12.56 -2.12
C VAL A 95 -20.93 -13.66 -3.07
N SER A 96 -22.16 -14.15 -2.89
CA SER A 96 -22.74 -15.22 -3.72
C SER A 96 -22.82 -14.88 -5.22
N ASN A 97 -22.90 -13.58 -5.54
CA ASN A 97 -22.94 -13.08 -6.91
C ASN A 97 -21.56 -13.05 -7.60
N TYR A 98 -20.47 -13.40 -6.91
CA TYR A 98 -19.11 -13.41 -7.47
C TYR A 98 -18.61 -14.84 -7.67
N ASN A 99 -18.21 -15.16 -8.90
CA ASN A 99 -17.69 -16.47 -9.28
C ASN A 99 -16.17 -16.59 -9.06
N ASP A 100 -15.44 -15.49 -9.26
CA ASP A 100 -13.98 -15.48 -9.21
C ASP A 100 -13.47 -15.40 -7.77
N ARG A 101 -12.59 -16.33 -7.40
CA ARG A 101 -12.02 -16.43 -6.05
C ARG A 101 -10.54 -16.78 -6.11
N PHE A 102 -9.75 -16.05 -5.34
CA PHE A 102 -8.32 -16.31 -5.17
C PHE A 102 -7.86 -15.78 -3.80
N VAL A 103 -6.72 -16.27 -3.33
CA VAL A 103 -6.15 -15.86 -2.04
C VAL A 103 -4.94 -14.97 -2.28
N ILE A 104 -4.96 -13.75 -1.77
CA ILE A 104 -3.81 -12.85 -1.75
C ILE A 104 -3.22 -12.77 -0.34
N VAL A 105 -1.89 -12.84 -0.24
CA VAL A 105 -1.15 -12.70 1.02
C VAL A 105 -0.22 -11.50 0.92
N SER A 106 -0.34 -10.57 1.86
CA SER A 106 0.64 -9.50 2.07
C SER A 106 1.45 -9.82 3.32
N TYR A 107 2.77 -9.93 3.18
CA TYR A 107 3.63 -10.37 4.29
C TYR A 107 5.02 -9.73 4.26
N ASN A 108 5.34 -8.94 5.28
CA ASN A 108 6.71 -8.52 5.54
C ASN A 108 7.48 -9.71 6.13
N ILE A 109 8.46 -10.23 5.40
CA ILE A 109 9.13 -11.50 5.72
C ILE A 109 10.38 -11.33 6.60
N LEU A 110 10.66 -10.10 7.06
CA LEU A 110 11.84 -9.72 7.81
C LEU A 110 13.15 -10.02 7.06
N GLY A 111 13.78 -8.98 6.52
CA GLY A 111 15.04 -9.10 5.78
C GLY A 111 16.14 -9.66 6.67
N VAL A 112 16.92 -10.61 6.15
CA VAL A 112 18.09 -11.19 6.84
C VAL A 112 19.10 -10.10 7.21
N GLU A 113 19.42 -9.20 6.29
CA GLU A 113 20.34 -8.09 6.56
C GLU A 113 19.77 -7.17 7.63
N ASN A 114 18.47 -6.87 7.57
CA ASN A 114 17.79 -5.99 8.52
C ASN A 114 17.81 -6.59 9.93
N ALA A 115 17.48 -7.88 10.05
CA ALA A 115 17.55 -8.61 11.33
C ALA A 115 18.97 -8.63 11.90
N THR A 116 19.98 -8.81 11.03
CA THR A 116 21.40 -8.84 11.43
C THR A 116 21.92 -7.48 11.87
N LYS A 117 21.46 -6.39 11.23
CA LYS A 117 21.83 -5.01 11.59
C LYS A 117 21.17 -4.52 12.88
N HIS A 118 20.07 -5.15 13.30
CA HIS A 118 19.28 -4.76 14.47
C HIS A 118 19.08 -5.89 15.51
N PRO A 119 20.15 -6.53 16.01
CA PRO A 119 20.04 -7.66 16.95
C PRO A 119 19.38 -7.26 18.28
N GLU A 120 19.43 -5.98 18.66
CA GLU A 120 18.82 -5.43 19.87
C GLU A 120 17.30 -5.60 19.91
N LEU A 121 16.65 -5.69 18.73
CA LEU A 121 15.20 -5.88 18.58
C LEU A 121 14.78 -7.33 18.80
N TYR A 122 15.71 -8.28 18.68
CA TYR A 122 15.45 -9.73 18.76
C TYR A 122 16.10 -10.36 20.00
N ARG A 123 16.36 -9.56 21.04
CA ARG A 123 16.88 -10.06 22.32
C ARG A 123 15.95 -11.13 22.89
N GLY A 124 16.51 -12.29 23.24
CA GLY A 124 15.77 -13.45 23.73
C GLY A 124 15.29 -14.41 22.63
N VAL A 125 15.46 -14.08 21.35
CA VAL A 125 15.24 -15.01 20.24
C VAL A 125 16.52 -15.81 20.00
N SER A 126 16.42 -17.15 20.05
CA SER A 126 17.57 -18.02 19.74
C SER A 126 18.05 -17.80 18.29
N PRO A 127 19.36 -17.70 18.03
CA PRO A 127 19.90 -17.45 16.68
C PRO A 127 19.39 -18.43 15.61
N LYS A 128 19.15 -19.69 15.99
CA LYS A 128 18.58 -20.71 15.10
C LYS A 128 17.20 -20.34 14.52
N TYR A 129 16.45 -19.49 15.21
CA TYR A 129 15.14 -19.00 14.75
C TYR A 129 15.24 -17.74 13.89
N LEU A 130 16.38 -17.05 13.92
CA LEU A 130 16.68 -15.92 13.03
C LEU A 130 17.36 -16.37 11.73
N ASP A 131 18.01 -17.54 11.76
CA ASP A 131 18.62 -18.18 10.60
C ASP A 131 17.67 -18.22 9.39
N TRP A 132 18.17 -17.76 8.24
CA TRP A 132 17.38 -17.70 7.01
C TRP A 132 16.95 -19.09 6.54
N GLY A 133 17.83 -20.09 6.64
CA GLY A 133 17.53 -21.47 6.27
C GLY A 133 16.36 -22.05 7.06
N HIS A 134 16.27 -21.71 8.34
CA HIS A 134 15.14 -22.05 9.19
C HIS A 134 13.89 -21.25 8.83
N ARG A 135 13.98 -19.91 8.76
CA ARG A 135 12.85 -19.03 8.51
C ARG A 135 12.20 -19.28 7.15
N LYS A 136 12.99 -19.46 6.08
CA LYS A 136 12.46 -19.71 4.73
C LYS A 136 11.62 -20.97 4.64
N LYS A 137 11.99 -22.03 5.35
CA LYS A 137 11.21 -23.29 5.42
C LYS A 137 9.87 -23.09 6.13
N LEU A 138 9.86 -22.33 7.23
CA LEU A 138 8.63 -22.01 7.95
C LEU A 138 7.72 -21.08 7.12
N LEU A 139 8.28 -20.07 6.48
CA LEU A 139 7.57 -19.14 5.60
C LEU A 139 6.87 -19.90 4.47
N CYS A 140 7.58 -20.81 3.79
CA CYS A 140 6.99 -21.59 2.69
C CYS A 140 5.87 -22.51 3.18
N LYS A 141 6.06 -23.15 4.34
CA LYS A 141 5.01 -23.96 4.97
C LYS A 141 3.76 -23.12 5.28
N GLU A 142 3.94 -21.96 5.90
CA GLU A 142 2.83 -21.07 6.25
C GLU A 142 2.06 -20.58 5.00
N VAL A 143 2.79 -20.16 3.97
CA VAL A 143 2.20 -19.75 2.68
C VAL A 143 1.42 -20.89 2.02
N LYS A 144 1.95 -22.11 2.07
CA LYS A 144 1.29 -23.30 1.53
C LYS A 144 0.01 -23.63 2.30
N ASP A 145 0.02 -23.49 3.62
CA ASP A 145 -1.15 -23.70 4.48
C ASP A 145 -2.28 -22.70 4.16
N TYR A 146 -1.97 -21.50 3.66
CA TYR A 146 -2.96 -20.52 3.21
C TYR A 146 -3.57 -20.82 1.83
N GLN A 147 -3.00 -21.75 1.05
CA GLN A 147 -3.36 -21.97 -0.36
C GLN A 147 -3.32 -20.66 -1.16
N ALA A 148 -2.25 -19.88 -0.97
CA ALA A 148 -2.10 -18.58 -1.61
C ALA A 148 -2.07 -18.68 -3.14
N SER A 149 -2.76 -17.74 -3.79
CA SER A 149 -2.78 -17.54 -5.24
C SER A 149 -1.78 -16.45 -5.65
N ILE A 150 -1.63 -15.42 -4.82
CA ILE A 150 -0.74 -14.27 -5.02
C ILE A 150 -0.04 -13.93 -3.69
N LEU A 151 1.26 -13.66 -3.75
CA LEU A 151 2.08 -13.29 -2.61
C LEU A 151 2.71 -11.92 -2.86
N CYS A 152 2.55 -11.01 -1.90
CA CYS A 152 3.12 -9.68 -1.91
C CYS A 152 4.03 -9.54 -0.69
N PHE A 153 5.33 -9.73 -0.91
CA PHE A 153 6.34 -9.69 0.15
C PHE A 153 7.01 -8.33 0.25
N GLN A 154 7.36 -7.96 1.48
CA GLN A 154 8.21 -6.82 1.82
C GLN A 154 9.44 -7.31 2.59
N GLU A 155 10.53 -6.53 2.59
CA GLU A 155 11.85 -6.93 3.12
C GLU A 155 12.51 -8.11 2.37
N VAL A 156 12.31 -8.05 1.06
CA VAL A 156 12.95 -8.72 -0.08
C VAL A 156 14.48 -8.82 -0.17
N ASP A 157 15.25 -9.54 0.65
CA ASP A 157 16.73 -9.58 0.44
C ASP A 157 17.32 -10.91 -0.09
N HIS A 158 16.57 -12.01 -0.05
CA HIS A 158 16.96 -13.33 -0.59
C HIS A 158 15.98 -13.81 -1.67
N PHE A 159 15.78 -12.99 -2.71
CA PHE A 159 14.77 -13.29 -3.74
C PHE A 159 15.04 -14.59 -4.51
N ASN A 160 16.30 -14.93 -4.81
CA ASN A 160 16.61 -16.13 -5.59
C ASN A 160 16.20 -17.42 -4.86
N ASP A 161 16.44 -17.50 -3.56
CA ASP A 161 15.97 -18.60 -2.71
C ASP A 161 14.45 -18.74 -2.75
N LEU A 162 13.73 -17.61 -2.66
CA LEU A 162 12.26 -17.60 -2.71
C LEU A 162 11.74 -18.00 -4.09
N LYS A 163 12.38 -17.52 -5.16
CA LYS A 163 12.05 -17.87 -6.54
C LYS A 163 12.21 -19.37 -6.80
N GLU A 164 13.28 -19.98 -6.28
CA GLU A 164 13.51 -21.42 -6.42
C GLU A 164 12.44 -22.22 -5.66
N ILE A 165 12.27 -21.95 -4.36
CA ILE A 165 11.38 -22.75 -3.51
C ILE A 165 9.90 -22.57 -3.87
N LEU A 166 9.44 -21.33 -4.11
CA LEU A 166 8.06 -21.06 -4.51
C LEU A 166 7.81 -21.46 -5.96
N GLY A 167 8.84 -21.45 -6.80
CA GLY A 167 8.79 -21.96 -8.17
C GLY A 167 8.40 -23.44 -8.22
N SER A 168 8.90 -24.25 -7.27
CA SER A 168 8.50 -25.66 -7.16
C SER A 168 7.02 -25.85 -6.80
N ASP A 169 6.40 -24.86 -6.15
CA ASP A 169 4.96 -24.81 -5.88
C ASP A 169 4.20 -24.05 -7.00
N GLY A 170 4.78 -23.81 -8.18
CA GLY A 170 4.09 -23.22 -9.34
C GLY A 170 3.94 -21.69 -9.31
N PHE A 171 4.67 -20.99 -8.45
CA PHE A 171 4.73 -19.53 -8.48
C PHE A 171 5.78 -19.02 -9.47
N ARG A 172 5.45 -17.92 -10.14
CA ARG A 172 6.43 -17.01 -10.75
C ARG A 172 6.43 -15.71 -9.97
N GLY A 173 7.56 -15.02 -9.88
CA GLY A 173 7.60 -13.72 -9.21
C GLY A 173 8.63 -12.76 -9.77
N LEU A 174 8.44 -11.51 -9.36
CA LEU A 174 9.24 -10.35 -9.73
C LEU A 174 9.70 -9.63 -8.48
N HIS A 175 10.89 -9.03 -8.52
CA HIS A 175 11.51 -8.35 -7.40
C HIS A 175 11.96 -6.95 -7.76
N LYS A 176 11.72 -6.01 -6.85
CA LYS A 176 12.27 -4.66 -6.90
C LYS A 176 12.99 -4.40 -5.59
N ALA A 177 14.32 -4.45 -5.65
CA ALA A 177 15.18 -4.00 -4.57
C ALA A 177 15.05 -2.49 -4.38
N ARG A 178 15.22 -2.01 -3.14
CA ARG A 178 15.41 -0.60 -2.84
C ARG A 178 16.67 -0.05 -3.52
N SER A 179 16.67 1.24 -3.79
CA SER A 179 17.86 1.94 -4.29
C SER A 179 18.89 2.13 -3.17
N GLY A 180 20.18 2.25 -3.51
CA GLY A 180 21.25 2.50 -2.54
C GLY A 180 21.76 1.23 -1.82
N GLU A 181 22.24 1.39 -0.59
CA GLU A 181 23.02 0.35 0.13
C GLU A 181 22.15 -0.77 0.73
N THR A 182 20.90 -0.49 1.08
CA THR A 182 19.96 -1.50 1.58
C THR A 182 19.44 -2.33 0.41
N ARG A 183 19.72 -3.65 0.45
CA ARG A 183 19.38 -4.56 -0.65
C ARG A 183 18.01 -5.21 -0.54
N ASP A 184 17.27 -4.95 0.54
CA ASP A 184 15.90 -5.42 0.70
C ASP A 184 14.94 -4.75 -0.28
N GLY A 185 13.79 -5.35 -0.51
CA GLY A 185 12.86 -4.91 -1.55
C GLY A 185 11.43 -5.39 -1.37
N CYS A 186 10.64 -5.19 -2.42
CA CYS A 186 9.31 -5.76 -2.55
C CYS A 186 9.34 -6.86 -3.61
N ALA A 187 8.56 -7.91 -3.41
CA ALA A 187 8.35 -8.95 -4.41
C ALA A 187 6.86 -9.26 -4.59
N ILE A 188 6.44 -9.54 -5.82
CA ILE A 188 5.11 -10.04 -6.14
C ILE A 188 5.28 -11.40 -6.82
N PHE A 189 4.64 -12.43 -6.26
CA PHE A 189 4.55 -13.77 -6.86
C PHE A 189 3.10 -14.11 -7.16
N TRP A 190 2.86 -14.88 -8.22
CA TRP A 190 1.54 -15.38 -8.61
C TRP A 190 1.64 -16.81 -9.12
N LYS A 191 0.59 -17.59 -8.91
CA LYS A 191 0.41 -18.93 -9.49
C LYS A 191 0.23 -18.83 -11.00
N THR A 192 1.14 -19.41 -11.79
CA THR A 192 1.08 -19.30 -13.26
C THR A 192 -0.09 -20.07 -13.88
N GLU A 193 -0.59 -21.09 -13.18
CA GLU A 193 -1.80 -21.82 -13.58
C GLU A 193 -3.05 -20.94 -13.46
N GLN A 194 -3.09 -20.02 -12.49
CA GLN A 194 -4.25 -19.15 -12.21
C GLN A 194 -4.16 -17.80 -12.89
N PHE A 195 -2.95 -17.26 -13.11
CA PHE A 195 -2.78 -15.92 -13.67
C PHE A 195 -1.68 -15.82 -14.72
N THR A 196 -1.95 -14.97 -15.70
CA THR A 196 -0.97 -14.49 -16.68
C THR A 196 -0.58 -13.05 -16.34
N LEU A 197 0.72 -12.78 -16.26
CA LEU A 197 1.24 -11.41 -16.14
C LEU A 197 1.09 -10.68 -17.47
N LEU A 198 0.46 -9.51 -17.45
CA LEU A 198 0.27 -8.67 -18.62
C LEU A 198 1.17 -7.43 -18.62
N HIS A 199 1.46 -6.88 -17.44
CA HIS A 199 2.29 -5.69 -17.28
C HIS A 199 2.97 -5.69 -15.92
N GLU A 200 4.21 -5.19 -15.87
CA GLU A 200 4.89 -4.86 -14.64
C GLU A 200 5.33 -3.40 -14.64
N GLU A 201 5.28 -2.77 -13.48
CA GLU A 201 5.88 -1.47 -13.27
C GLU A 201 6.39 -1.31 -11.85
N SER A 202 7.33 -0.38 -11.63
CA SER A 202 7.84 -0.09 -10.29
C SER A 202 8.05 1.41 -10.08
N ILE A 203 7.98 1.83 -8.82
CA ILE A 203 8.32 3.18 -8.39
C ILE A 203 9.62 3.12 -7.58
N GLU A 204 10.56 4.00 -7.94
CA GLU A 204 11.69 4.37 -7.09
C GLU A 204 11.40 5.72 -6.46
N PHE A 205 11.03 5.73 -5.18
CA PHE A 205 10.60 6.96 -4.49
C PHE A 205 11.72 8.01 -4.39
N GLN A 206 12.98 7.59 -4.57
CA GLN A 206 14.14 8.48 -4.58
C GLN A 206 14.04 9.53 -5.68
N ARG A 207 13.44 9.19 -6.83
CA ARG A 207 13.21 10.10 -7.96
C ARG A 207 12.32 11.29 -7.61
N PHE A 208 11.58 11.19 -6.51
CA PHE A 208 10.68 12.22 -6.01
C PHE A 208 11.18 12.84 -4.69
N GLY A 209 12.43 12.57 -4.28
CA GLY A 209 12.97 13.03 -2.99
C GLY A 209 12.41 12.28 -1.77
N LEU A 210 11.77 11.13 -1.97
CA LEU A 210 11.02 10.39 -0.95
C LEU A 210 11.77 9.14 -0.46
N ARG A 211 13.09 9.25 -0.27
CA ARG A 211 14.00 8.16 0.17
C ARG A 211 14.04 6.98 -0.80
N ASN A 212 14.82 5.96 -0.46
CA ASN A 212 15.12 4.85 -1.36
C ASN A 212 14.08 3.72 -1.34
N ASN A 213 12.92 3.96 -0.72
CA ASN A 213 11.81 3.01 -0.75
C ASN A 213 11.38 2.74 -2.20
N VAL A 214 10.72 1.60 -2.39
CA VAL A 214 10.19 1.18 -3.69
C VAL A 214 8.78 0.66 -3.57
N ALA A 215 8.09 0.63 -4.69
CA ALA A 215 6.81 -0.07 -4.85
C ALA A 215 6.78 -0.81 -6.19
N GLN A 216 5.91 -1.81 -6.29
CA GLN A 216 5.71 -2.61 -7.50
C GLN A 216 4.23 -2.70 -7.85
N PHE A 217 3.98 -2.85 -9.14
CA PHE A 217 2.68 -3.10 -9.73
C PHE A 217 2.76 -4.25 -10.71
N CYS A 218 1.76 -5.12 -10.68
CA CYS A 218 1.54 -6.14 -11.70
C CYS A 218 0.10 -6.08 -12.17
N VAL A 219 -0.12 -5.98 -13.48
CA VAL A 219 -1.44 -6.27 -14.08
C VAL A 219 -1.49 -7.77 -14.36
N LEU A 220 -2.43 -8.43 -13.71
CA LEU A 220 -2.64 -9.87 -13.83
C LEU A 220 -3.98 -10.15 -14.51
N LYS A 221 -3.99 -11.13 -15.39
CA LYS A 221 -5.21 -11.69 -16.00
C LYS A 221 -5.49 -13.05 -15.38
N MET A 222 -6.71 -13.28 -14.91
CA MET A 222 -7.14 -14.62 -14.53
C MET A 222 -7.20 -15.53 -15.76
N ASN A 223 -6.58 -16.69 -15.67
CA ASN A 223 -6.73 -17.76 -16.64
C ASN A 223 -8.16 -18.35 -16.48
N GLN A 224 -8.78 -18.82 -17.57
CA GLN A 224 -10.19 -19.24 -17.60
C GLN A 224 -10.55 -20.35 -16.58
N ASP A 225 -11.85 -20.52 -16.36
CA ASP A 225 -12.48 -21.13 -15.18
C ASP A 225 -12.01 -22.55 -14.83
N LEU A 226 -11.73 -22.78 -13.54
CA LEU A 226 -11.90 -24.12 -12.97
C LEU A 226 -13.32 -24.59 -13.31
N PRO A 227 -13.52 -25.82 -13.82
CA PRO A 227 -14.85 -26.29 -14.18
C PRO A 227 -15.76 -26.28 -12.95
N SER A 228 -16.73 -25.35 -12.96
CA SER A 228 -17.80 -25.33 -11.97
C SER A 228 -18.67 -26.56 -12.19
N THR A 229 -18.52 -27.55 -11.31
CA THR A 229 -19.46 -28.65 -11.18
C THR A 229 -20.77 -28.09 -10.61
N GLY A 230 -21.74 -27.81 -11.48
CA GLY A 230 -23.15 -27.65 -11.06
C GLY A 230 -23.88 -26.40 -11.56
N VAL A 231 -24.69 -26.62 -12.61
CA VAL A 231 -26.07 -26.12 -12.82
C VAL A 231 -26.34 -24.59 -12.91
N THR A 232 -26.94 -24.22 -14.05
CA THR A 232 -27.61 -22.96 -14.45
C THR A 232 -26.70 -21.76 -14.77
N ALA A 233 -26.16 -21.76 -15.99
CA ALA A 233 -25.50 -20.62 -16.60
C ALA A 233 -26.53 -19.53 -16.96
N ARG A 234 -26.50 -18.41 -16.21
CA ARG A 234 -26.98 -17.11 -16.68
C ARG A 234 -26.10 -16.69 -17.88
N PRO A 235 -26.65 -16.09 -18.96
CA PRO A 235 -25.84 -15.69 -20.11
C PRO A 235 -24.68 -14.78 -19.65
N PRO A 236 -23.45 -15.03 -20.13
CA PRO A 236 -22.30 -14.21 -19.76
C PRO A 236 -22.56 -12.76 -20.16
N CYS A 237 -22.51 -11.86 -19.18
CA CYS A 237 -22.51 -10.43 -19.45
C CYS A 237 -21.30 -10.12 -20.37
N PRO A 238 -21.43 -9.22 -21.38
CA PRO A 238 -20.37 -9.02 -22.36
C PRO A 238 -19.06 -8.60 -21.68
N SER A 239 -18.05 -9.45 -21.84
CA SER A 239 -16.61 -9.16 -21.75
C SER A 239 -16.17 -8.11 -20.71
N THR A 240 -16.38 -8.37 -19.41
CA THR A 240 -15.52 -7.70 -18.42
C THR A 240 -14.16 -8.39 -18.47
N SER A 241 -13.13 -7.61 -18.79
CA SER A 241 -11.75 -8.09 -18.74
C SER A 241 -11.46 -8.62 -17.33
N ARG A 242 -11.06 -9.90 -17.19
CA ARG A 242 -10.65 -10.51 -15.90
C ARG A 242 -9.23 -10.09 -15.49
N ASN A 243 -8.91 -8.84 -15.81
CA ASN A 243 -7.65 -8.20 -15.49
C ASN A 243 -7.83 -7.43 -14.19
N PHE A 244 -6.81 -7.41 -13.36
CA PHE A 244 -6.77 -6.59 -12.15
C PHE A 244 -5.33 -6.19 -11.85
N LEU A 245 -5.18 -5.07 -11.16
CA LEU A 245 -3.89 -4.54 -10.74
C LEU A 245 -3.59 -5.00 -9.31
N VAL A 246 -2.38 -5.51 -9.08
CA VAL A 246 -1.84 -5.74 -7.74
C VAL A 246 -0.72 -4.75 -7.50
N GLY A 247 -0.88 -3.90 -6.49
CA GLY A 247 0.17 -3.02 -5.99
C GLY A 247 0.76 -3.55 -4.68
N ASN A 248 2.08 -3.47 -4.54
CA ASN A 248 2.81 -3.82 -3.32
C ASN A 248 3.79 -2.70 -2.95
N ILE A 249 3.81 -2.28 -1.68
CA ILE A 249 4.65 -1.19 -1.18
C ILE A 249 5.21 -1.49 0.21
N HIS A 250 6.41 -0.97 0.49
CA HIS A 250 6.93 -0.88 1.85
C HIS A 250 7.24 0.61 2.17
N VAL A 251 6.29 1.27 2.83
CA VAL A 251 6.36 2.70 3.20
C VAL A 251 7.45 2.92 4.25
N LEU A 252 8.07 4.11 4.25
CA LEU A 252 9.12 4.50 5.18
C LEU A 252 8.78 4.15 6.64
N TYR A 253 9.72 3.53 7.36
CA TYR A 253 9.55 3.18 8.78
C TYR A 253 9.47 4.40 9.69
N ASN A 254 10.40 5.37 9.55
CA ASN A 254 10.58 6.47 10.49
C ASN A 254 9.26 7.19 10.83
N PRO A 255 8.75 7.07 12.08
CA PRO A 255 7.41 7.55 12.44
C PRO A 255 7.30 9.07 12.37
N LYS A 256 8.42 9.77 12.60
CA LYS A 256 8.48 11.23 12.59
C LYS A 256 8.44 11.84 11.19
N ARG A 257 8.43 11.05 10.11
CA ARG A 257 8.47 11.53 8.71
C ARG A 257 7.16 11.33 7.98
N GLY A 258 6.05 11.79 8.57
CA GLY A 258 4.72 11.73 7.94
C GLY A 258 4.64 12.45 6.59
N ASP A 259 5.48 13.46 6.38
CA ASP A 259 5.69 14.14 5.09
C ASP A 259 6.12 13.17 3.98
N ILE A 260 7.17 12.38 4.22
CA ILE A 260 7.64 11.39 3.25
C ILE A 260 6.62 10.27 3.09
N LYS A 261 6.04 9.77 4.20
CA LYS A 261 5.07 8.67 4.14
C LYS A 261 3.85 9.04 3.29
N LEU A 262 3.29 10.24 3.48
CA LEU A 262 2.15 10.71 2.68
C LEU A 262 2.55 10.92 1.22
N GLY A 263 3.75 11.45 0.95
CA GLY A 263 4.27 11.59 -0.40
C GLY A 263 4.39 10.23 -1.12
N GLN A 264 4.94 9.22 -0.43
CA GLN A 264 5.06 7.86 -0.97
C GLN A 264 3.68 7.27 -1.27
N MET A 265 2.75 7.40 -0.31
CA MET A 265 1.40 6.87 -0.47
C MET A 265 0.64 7.57 -1.60
N ARG A 266 0.78 8.89 -1.72
CA ARG A 266 0.17 9.69 -2.80
C ARG A 266 0.61 9.18 -4.17
N ILE A 267 1.92 9.15 -4.43
CA ILE A 267 2.46 8.74 -5.74
C ILE A 267 2.08 7.29 -6.06
N PHE A 268 2.10 6.41 -5.05
CA PHE A 268 1.67 5.03 -5.23
C PHE A 268 0.18 4.94 -5.66
N LEU A 269 -0.71 5.70 -5.02
CA LEU A 269 -2.14 5.70 -5.33
C LEU A 269 -2.45 6.37 -6.67
N GLU A 270 -1.74 7.46 -7.01
CA GLU A 270 -1.81 8.12 -8.31
C GLU A 270 -1.44 7.12 -9.41
N LYS A 271 -0.29 6.44 -9.27
CA LYS A 271 0.16 5.45 -10.26
C LYS A 271 -0.76 4.25 -10.36
N ALA A 272 -1.28 3.76 -9.24
CA ALA A 272 -2.25 2.66 -9.23
C ALA A 272 -3.55 3.05 -9.96
N TYR A 273 -4.00 4.29 -9.80
CA TYR A 273 -5.16 4.82 -10.52
C TYR A 273 -4.88 4.96 -12.01
N GLU A 274 -3.74 5.54 -12.40
CA GLU A 274 -3.31 5.66 -13.80
C GLU A 274 -3.31 4.30 -14.50
N LEU A 275 -2.64 3.31 -13.92
CA LEU A 275 -2.59 1.94 -14.45
C LEU A 275 -3.98 1.30 -14.53
N SER A 276 -4.84 1.52 -13.54
CA SER A 276 -6.23 1.05 -13.59
C SER A 276 -6.96 1.63 -14.80
N GLN A 277 -6.82 2.94 -15.07
CA GLN A 277 -7.46 3.61 -16.19
C GLN A 277 -6.89 3.15 -17.55
N GLU A 278 -5.57 3.10 -17.69
CA GLU A 278 -4.88 2.65 -18.90
C GLU A 278 -5.30 1.24 -19.35
N TRP A 279 -5.59 0.37 -18.39
CA TRP A 279 -6.01 -1.01 -18.65
C TRP A 279 -7.54 -1.19 -18.73
N GLY A 280 -8.31 -0.10 -18.84
CA GLY A 280 -9.76 -0.15 -19.02
C GLY A 280 -10.55 -0.16 -17.71
N CYS A 281 -10.15 0.67 -16.75
CA CYS A 281 -10.75 0.78 -15.41
C CYS A 281 -10.75 -0.55 -14.62
N ILE A 282 -9.65 -1.29 -14.66
CA ILE A 282 -9.55 -2.60 -13.99
C ILE A 282 -9.57 -2.45 -12.46
N PRO A 283 -10.09 -3.45 -11.72
CA PRO A 283 -10.01 -3.49 -10.26
C PRO A 283 -8.57 -3.40 -9.74
N VAL A 284 -8.39 -2.78 -8.57
CA VAL A 284 -7.09 -2.58 -7.93
C VAL A 284 -7.07 -3.23 -6.55
N VAL A 285 -6.05 -4.04 -6.30
CA VAL A 285 -5.72 -4.59 -4.99
C VAL A 285 -4.43 -3.97 -4.51
N ILE A 286 -4.47 -3.30 -3.36
CA ILE A 286 -3.30 -2.69 -2.72
C ILE A 286 -2.89 -3.55 -1.54
N THR A 287 -1.60 -3.88 -1.50
CA THR A 287 -0.95 -4.62 -0.42
C THR A 287 0.30 -3.89 0.02
N GLY A 288 0.82 -4.22 1.19
CA GLY A 288 2.08 -3.67 1.65
C GLY A 288 2.16 -3.45 3.15
N ASP A 289 3.37 -3.10 3.58
CA ASP A 289 3.66 -2.58 4.90
C ASP A 289 3.63 -1.05 4.86
N LEU A 290 2.58 -0.48 5.46
CA LEU A 290 2.38 0.97 5.47
C LEU A 290 3.11 1.66 6.63
N ASN A 291 3.71 0.91 7.56
CA ASN A 291 4.28 1.44 8.79
C ASN A 291 3.34 2.46 9.46
N SER A 292 2.04 2.15 9.52
CA SER A 292 0.98 3.05 9.99
C SER A 292 -0.13 2.26 10.68
N LEU A 293 -0.65 2.78 11.79
CA LEU A 293 -1.73 2.15 12.56
C LEU A 293 -3.11 2.38 11.91
N PRO A 294 -4.11 1.52 12.17
CA PRO A 294 -5.47 1.69 11.63
C PRO A 294 -6.16 3.00 12.06
N GLN A 295 -5.82 3.56 13.22
CA GLN A 295 -6.39 4.82 13.72
C GLN A 295 -5.65 6.07 13.20
N SER A 296 -4.64 5.88 12.35
CA SER A 296 -3.76 6.96 11.89
C SER A 296 -4.39 7.84 10.83
N ALA A 297 -3.85 9.05 10.66
CA ALA A 297 -4.23 9.95 9.57
C ALA A 297 -3.93 9.34 8.19
N MET A 298 -2.89 8.50 8.11
CA MET A 298 -2.57 7.73 6.90
C MET A 298 -3.73 6.79 6.51
N TYR A 299 -4.28 6.03 7.46
CA TYR A 299 -5.40 5.16 7.17
C TYR A 299 -6.66 5.95 6.81
N GLN A 300 -6.91 7.07 7.50
CA GLN A 300 -8.02 7.97 7.13
C GLN A 300 -7.90 8.47 5.70
N PHE A 301 -6.71 8.88 5.26
CA PHE A 301 -6.47 9.28 3.88
C PHE A 301 -6.87 8.20 2.87
N LEU A 302 -6.46 6.95 3.13
CA LEU A 302 -6.78 5.79 2.28
C LEU A 302 -8.29 5.49 2.24
N ALA A 303 -8.98 5.62 3.38
CA ALA A 303 -10.39 5.28 3.51
C ALA A 303 -11.33 6.38 2.99
N SER A 304 -10.99 7.66 3.20
CA SER A 304 -11.84 8.80 2.82
C SER A 304 -11.51 9.41 1.47
N SER A 305 -10.41 8.96 0.83
CA SER A 305 -9.84 9.55 -0.39
C SER A 305 -9.36 11.00 -0.26
N LYS A 306 -9.42 11.60 0.95
CA LYS A 306 -9.11 13.02 1.18
C LYS A 306 -8.60 13.27 2.59
N LEU A 307 -7.48 13.99 2.70
CA LEU A 307 -6.92 14.37 4.00
C LEU A 307 -6.49 15.84 4.03
N HIS A 308 -6.89 16.56 5.07
CA HIS A 308 -6.39 17.90 5.37
C HIS A 308 -5.16 17.77 6.28
N ILE A 309 -3.96 17.77 5.72
CA ILE A 309 -2.73 17.36 6.44
C ILE A 309 -2.37 18.30 7.59
N GLN A 310 -2.76 19.58 7.52
CA GLN A 310 -2.52 20.58 8.56
C GLN A 310 -3.32 20.33 9.85
N GLN A 311 -4.32 19.45 9.82
CA GLN A 311 -5.05 19.04 11.03
C GLN A 311 -4.24 18.07 11.90
N TYR A 312 -3.08 17.61 11.42
CA TYR A 312 -2.24 16.60 12.07
C TYR A 312 -0.82 17.12 12.29
N ASP A 313 -0.20 16.78 13.41
CA ASP A 313 1.26 16.91 13.56
C ASP A 313 1.92 15.92 12.60
N ARG A 314 2.84 16.43 11.77
CA ARG A 314 3.59 15.66 10.77
C ARG A 314 4.24 14.40 11.37
N ARG A 315 4.65 14.44 12.64
CA ARG A 315 5.31 13.33 13.32
C ARG A 315 4.36 12.25 13.83
N HIS A 316 3.05 12.50 13.79
CA HIS A 316 2.02 11.58 14.28
C HIS A 316 1.09 11.06 13.17
N VAL A 317 1.34 11.40 11.91
CA VAL A 317 0.53 10.98 10.75
C VAL A 317 0.34 9.46 10.68
N SER A 318 1.37 8.69 11.03
CA SER A 318 1.35 7.21 11.00
C SER A 318 0.76 6.59 12.27
N GLY A 319 0.58 7.36 13.34
CA GLY A 319 0.15 6.88 14.65
C GLY A 319 1.15 5.96 15.38
N GLN A 320 2.32 5.67 14.79
CA GLN A 320 3.34 4.86 15.43
C GLN A 320 3.87 5.53 16.70
N ILE A 321 4.05 4.74 17.75
CA ILE A 321 4.57 5.19 19.05
C ILE A 321 5.96 4.60 19.25
N PHE A 322 6.95 5.43 19.60
CA PHE A 322 8.28 4.93 19.98
C PHE A 322 8.26 4.35 21.41
N PRO A 323 9.01 3.26 21.70
CA PRO A 323 9.14 2.74 23.07
C PRO A 323 9.62 3.79 24.10
N SER A 324 10.48 4.73 23.69
CA SER A 324 10.92 5.83 24.56
C SER A 324 9.81 6.81 24.92
N GLU A 325 8.86 7.05 24.01
CA GLU A 325 7.68 7.88 24.26
C GLU A 325 6.66 7.18 25.15
N TYR A 326 6.66 5.84 25.19
CA TYR A 326 5.85 5.06 26.13
C TYR A 326 6.26 5.34 27.59
N ALA A 327 7.56 5.43 27.86
CA ALA A 327 8.10 5.77 29.18
C ALA A 327 7.84 7.24 29.57
N GLU A 328 7.95 8.19 28.62
CA GLU A 328 7.60 9.60 28.88
C GLU A 328 6.08 9.82 29.06
N SER A 329 5.24 9.01 28.43
CA SER A 329 3.78 9.13 28.55
C SER A 329 3.27 8.83 29.97
N GLN A 330 3.95 7.97 30.74
CA GLN A 330 3.58 7.69 32.12
C GLN A 330 4.02 8.80 33.10
N SER A 331 5.08 9.55 32.80
CA SER A 331 5.58 10.62 33.67
C SER A 331 4.96 11.99 33.40
N ARG A 332 4.26 12.18 32.27
CA ARG A 332 3.69 13.46 31.82
C ARG A 332 2.21 13.68 32.10
N ARG A 333 1.64 13.07 33.16
CA ARG A 333 0.23 13.35 33.53
C ARG A 333 -0.05 14.79 33.98
N ASN A 334 0.97 15.59 34.33
CA ASN A 334 0.78 16.93 34.91
C ASN A 334 1.66 18.04 34.30
N ARG A 335 1.80 18.13 32.96
CA ARG A 335 2.38 19.35 32.34
C ARG A 335 1.46 19.93 31.29
N ILE A 336 0.94 21.11 31.62
CA ILE A 336 0.24 22.04 30.73
C ILE A 336 1.09 22.22 29.47
N THR A 337 0.46 21.95 28.33
CA THR A 337 0.99 21.93 26.97
C THR A 337 1.66 23.25 26.59
N ARG A 338 2.95 23.21 26.24
CA ARG A 338 3.54 24.27 25.39
C ARG A 338 3.16 23.98 23.94
N PRO A 339 2.40 24.85 23.25
CA PRO A 339 2.03 24.65 21.86
C PRO A 339 3.18 25.10 20.96
N LEU A 340 4.19 24.25 20.80
CA LEU A 340 5.01 24.28 19.59
C LEU A 340 4.44 23.21 18.68
N MET A 341 3.33 23.57 18.02
CA MET A 341 2.83 22.86 16.85
C MET A 341 4.02 22.66 15.92
N ASN A 342 4.45 21.42 15.67
CA ASN A 342 5.35 21.16 14.54
C ASN A 342 4.51 21.38 13.29
N ARG A 343 4.38 22.66 12.93
CA ARG A 343 3.68 23.08 11.73
C ARG A 343 4.49 22.61 10.55
N TRP A 344 3.79 22.08 9.58
CA TRP A 344 4.34 21.70 8.29
C TRP A 344 5.05 22.88 7.66
N THR A 345 6.30 22.70 7.23
CA THR A 345 6.95 23.67 6.34
C THR A 345 6.36 23.59 4.93
N ASN A 346 6.59 24.60 4.10
CA ASN A 346 6.12 24.57 2.70
C ASN A 346 6.75 23.41 1.92
N GLU A 347 8.01 23.09 2.19
CA GLU A 347 8.74 21.97 1.58
C GLU A 347 8.13 20.63 2.03
N GLU A 348 7.73 20.51 3.30
CA GLU A 348 7.07 19.29 3.81
C GLU A 348 5.66 19.11 3.22
N ILE A 349 4.90 20.21 3.05
CA ILE A 349 3.60 20.18 2.34
C ILE A 349 3.81 19.77 0.89
N MET A 350 4.84 20.33 0.24
CA MET A 350 5.20 20.04 -1.14
C MET A 350 5.57 18.56 -1.32
N LEU A 351 6.41 18.01 -0.44
CA LEU A 351 6.78 16.60 -0.44
C LEU A 351 5.57 15.68 -0.24
N ALA A 352 4.70 16.00 0.73
CA ALA A 352 3.55 15.17 1.04
C ALA A 352 2.47 15.20 -0.06
N THR A 353 2.19 16.39 -0.60
CA THR A 353 1.00 16.60 -1.42
C THR A 353 1.27 16.73 -2.91
N GLY A 354 2.53 16.92 -3.33
CA GLY A 354 2.80 17.25 -4.73
C GLY A 354 2.26 18.62 -5.15
N SER A 355 1.80 19.45 -4.20
CA SER A 355 1.43 20.84 -4.43
C SER A 355 1.74 21.72 -3.21
N ARG A 356 1.41 23.01 -3.28
CA ARG A 356 1.41 23.91 -2.10
C ARG A 356 0.10 23.85 -1.30
N LEU A 357 -0.86 23.02 -1.71
CA LEU A 357 -2.15 22.88 -1.05
C LEU A 357 -2.05 21.88 0.09
N SER A 358 -2.71 22.15 1.21
CA SER A 358 -2.72 21.27 2.39
C SER A 358 -3.74 20.12 2.32
N VAL A 359 -4.34 19.90 1.14
CA VAL A 359 -5.37 18.88 0.93
C VAL A 359 -4.82 17.80 0.02
N LEU A 360 -4.63 16.61 0.57
CA LEU A 360 -4.26 15.40 -0.17
C LEU A 360 -5.52 14.72 -0.71
N ARG A 361 -5.48 14.19 -1.93
CA ARG A 361 -6.58 13.47 -2.57
C ARG A 361 -6.08 12.28 -3.37
N HIS A 362 -6.89 11.23 -3.48
CA HIS A 362 -6.72 10.16 -4.46
C HIS A 362 -8.06 9.79 -5.10
N HIS A 363 -8.02 9.12 -6.24
CA HIS A 363 -9.22 8.82 -7.05
C HIS A 363 -9.75 7.39 -6.87
N LEU A 364 -8.97 6.51 -6.22
CA LEU A 364 -9.38 5.14 -5.93
C LEU A 364 -10.49 5.09 -4.86
N LYS A 365 -11.53 4.30 -5.11
CA LYS A 365 -12.56 3.94 -4.13
C LYS A 365 -12.13 2.68 -3.40
N LEU A 366 -11.31 2.84 -2.36
CA LEU A 366 -10.72 1.71 -1.65
C LEU A 366 -11.66 1.18 -0.57
N CYS A 367 -11.72 -0.14 -0.46
CA CYS A 367 -12.36 -0.84 0.65
C CYS A 367 -11.29 -1.60 1.44
N SER A 368 -11.39 -1.57 2.77
CA SER A 368 -10.47 -2.34 3.61
C SER A 368 -10.85 -3.81 3.61
N ALA A 369 -9.87 -4.71 3.49
CA ALA A 369 -10.07 -6.15 3.68
C ALA A 369 -10.60 -6.52 5.08
N TYR A 370 -10.48 -5.60 6.05
CA TYR A 370 -11.02 -5.75 7.41
C TYR A 370 -12.43 -5.17 7.57
N ALA A 371 -12.99 -4.52 6.55
CA ALA A 371 -14.34 -3.98 6.62
C ALA A 371 -15.35 -5.13 6.71
N GLY A 372 -16.23 -5.09 7.71
CA GLY A 372 -17.24 -6.13 7.95
C GLY A 372 -16.70 -7.41 8.58
N VAL A 373 -15.43 -7.44 9.02
CA VAL A 373 -14.90 -8.53 9.85
C VAL A 373 -15.32 -8.27 11.31
N PRO A 374 -16.00 -9.21 11.99
CA PRO A 374 -16.41 -9.02 13.38
C PRO A 374 -15.22 -8.76 14.31
N VAL A 375 -15.36 -7.76 15.18
CA VAL A 375 -14.38 -7.51 16.26
C VAL A 375 -14.45 -8.70 17.22
N ARG A 376 -13.30 -9.31 17.49
CA ARG A 376 -13.18 -10.43 18.43
C ARG A 376 -12.95 -9.95 19.85
#